data_AF-A0A426UWV3-F1
#
_entry.id   AF-A0A426UWV3-F1
#
_cell.length_a   1.000
_cell.length_b   1.000
_cell.length_c   1.000
_cell.angle_alpha   90.00
_cell.angle_beta   90.00
_cell.angle_gamma   90.00
#
_symmetry.space_group_name_H-M   'P 1'
#
loop_
_entity.id
_entity.type
_entity.pdbx_description
1 polymer ?
#
loop_
_entity_poly.entity_id
_entity_poly.type
_entity_poly.pdbx_seq_one_letter_code
_entity_poly.pdbx_strand_id
1 'polypeptide(L)'
;MTEPEPPRRSQADVYAPMEAAAAEAVAALPDFPGFASRTWHEVPCDHGGEHVRVEIAYMFAEPLWGEPLVRETYADALRGRWEADGLDVHRNEETALASGRVDRNVEALTGDGLNLWYRVSGVVGLVVQSGCVARSAPGEIEYVPPAGGIAPGGPGDLVDAYFPEGVPGGGGGADYSGL
;
A
#
# COMPACT_ATOMS: atom_id res chain seq x y z
N MET A 1 12.52 -29.78 -24.56
CA MET A 1 13.27 -28.89 -23.65
C MET A 1 12.25 -27.96 -23.07
N THR A 2 11.97 -28.09 -21.78
CA THR A 2 11.04 -27.20 -21.09
C THR A 2 11.79 -25.90 -20.82
N GLU A 3 11.18 -24.76 -21.15
CA GLU A 3 11.71 -23.45 -20.81
C GLU A 3 11.90 -23.36 -19.29
N PRO A 4 13.01 -22.83 -18.77
CA PRO A 4 13.18 -22.65 -17.33
C PRO A 4 12.05 -21.77 -16.81
N GLU A 5 11.44 -22.19 -15.69
CA GLU A 5 10.43 -21.41 -15.01
C GLU A 5 11.04 -20.03 -14.67
N PRO A 6 10.34 -18.92 -14.93
CA PRO A 6 10.86 -17.60 -14.60
C PRO A 6 11.21 -17.56 -13.10
N PRO A 7 12.32 -16.88 -12.72
CA PRO A 7 12.69 -16.77 -11.32
C PRO A 7 11.51 -16.19 -10.53
N ARG A 8 11.22 -16.78 -9.38
CA ARG A 8 10.20 -16.25 -8.47
C ARG A 8 10.64 -14.86 -8.03
N ARG A 9 9.72 -13.89 -8.09
CA ARG A 9 9.97 -12.55 -7.57
C ARG A 9 10.29 -12.60 -6.09
N SER A 10 11.18 -11.71 -5.67
CA SER A 10 11.53 -11.43 -4.28
C SER A 10 10.76 -10.22 -3.75
N GLN A 11 10.83 -10.00 -2.44
CA GLN A 11 10.34 -8.81 -1.77
C GLN A 11 10.99 -7.54 -2.31
N ALA A 12 12.30 -7.56 -2.60
CA ALA A 12 13.01 -6.47 -3.23
C ALA A 12 12.45 -6.14 -4.63
N ASP A 13 12.09 -7.16 -5.41
CA ASP A 13 11.56 -6.98 -6.77
C ASP A 13 10.17 -6.31 -6.77
N VAL A 14 9.37 -6.51 -5.72
CA VAL A 14 8.00 -5.96 -5.66
C VAL A 14 7.92 -4.66 -4.87
N TYR A 15 8.89 -4.34 -4.02
CA TYR A 15 8.82 -3.17 -3.15
C TYR A 15 8.66 -1.85 -3.92
N ALA A 16 9.57 -1.57 -4.86
CA ALA A 16 9.49 -0.34 -5.65
C ALA A 16 8.21 -0.26 -6.52
N PRO A 17 7.79 -1.33 -7.23
CA PRO A 17 6.49 -1.36 -7.90
C PRO A 17 5.30 -1.08 -6.97
N MET A 18 5.30 -1.61 -5.74
CA MET A 18 4.23 -1.36 -4.78
C MET A 18 4.15 0.11 -4.37
N GLU A 19 5.28 0.75 -4.12
CA GLU A 19 5.32 2.18 -3.81
C GLU A 19 4.92 3.07 -4.99
N ALA A 20 5.34 2.69 -6.20
CA ALA A 20 4.93 3.36 -7.43
C ALA A 20 3.40 3.27 -7.62
N ALA A 21 2.80 2.09 -7.40
CA ALA A 21 1.35 1.92 -7.50
C ALA A 21 0.59 2.77 -6.48
N ALA A 22 1.13 2.94 -5.26
CA ALA A 22 0.56 3.86 -4.28
C ALA A 22 0.64 5.32 -4.73
N ALA A 23 1.77 5.74 -5.29
CA ALA A 23 1.96 7.10 -5.81
C ALA A 23 1.02 7.40 -6.99
N GLU A 24 0.84 6.46 -7.91
CA GLU A 24 -0.08 6.58 -9.05
C GLU A 24 -1.54 6.66 -8.59
N ALA A 25 -1.95 5.81 -7.64
CA ALA A 25 -3.28 5.87 -7.05
C ALA A 25 -3.56 7.23 -6.41
N VAL A 26 -2.63 7.75 -5.62
CA VAL A 26 -2.75 9.07 -4.98
C VAL A 26 -2.82 10.21 -6.00
N ALA A 27 -2.05 10.14 -7.08
CA ALA A 27 -2.07 11.16 -8.14
C ALA A 27 -3.43 11.27 -8.86
N ALA A 28 -4.26 10.23 -8.79
CA ALA A 28 -5.61 10.23 -9.34
C ALA A 28 -6.67 10.85 -8.41
N LEU A 29 -6.31 11.15 -7.15
CA LEU A 29 -7.26 11.65 -6.15
C LEU A 29 -7.35 13.19 -6.19
N PRO A 30 -8.54 13.76 -6.38
CA PRO A 30 -8.74 15.22 -6.33
C PRO A 30 -8.58 15.73 -4.89
N ASP A 31 -8.01 16.92 -4.70
CA ASP A 31 -7.89 17.57 -3.38
C ASP A 31 -7.26 16.68 -2.29
N PHE A 32 -6.32 15.81 -2.68
CA PHE A 32 -5.72 14.82 -1.79
C PHE A 32 -5.01 15.46 -0.57
N PRO A 33 -5.48 15.20 0.67
CA PRO A 33 -4.98 15.87 1.88
C PRO A 33 -3.65 15.32 2.41
N GLY A 34 -3.13 14.25 1.79
CA GLY A 34 -2.05 13.47 2.37
C GLY A 34 -2.55 12.28 3.18
N PHE A 35 -1.67 11.31 3.39
CA PHE A 35 -1.87 10.26 4.37
C PHE A 35 -1.25 10.65 5.71
N ALA A 36 -1.78 10.12 6.81
CA ALA A 36 -1.25 10.35 8.14
C ALA A 36 -0.17 9.33 8.52
N SER A 37 -0.23 8.12 7.96
CA SER A 37 0.71 7.05 8.29
C SER A 37 0.79 6.00 7.20
N ARG A 38 1.92 5.28 7.23
CA ARG A 38 2.19 4.09 6.43
C ARG A 38 2.65 2.97 7.36
N THR A 39 2.23 1.74 7.09
CA THR A 39 2.78 0.54 7.72
C THR A 39 3.25 -0.45 6.65
N TRP A 40 4.23 -1.26 7.02
CA TRP A 40 4.73 -2.37 6.20
C TRP A 40 4.52 -3.66 7.00
N HIS A 41 3.75 -4.59 6.44
CA HIS A 41 3.56 -5.91 7.00
C HIS A 41 4.11 -7.01 6.08
N GLU A 42 4.65 -8.05 6.69
CA GLU A 42 5.03 -9.29 6.04
C GLU A 42 4.23 -10.44 6.64
N VAL A 43 3.43 -11.10 5.82
CA VAL A 43 2.62 -12.24 6.22
C VAL A 43 3.22 -13.50 5.62
N PRO A 44 3.66 -14.48 6.43
CA PRO A 44 4.21 -15.73 5.90
C PRO A 44 3.20 -16.44 4.99
N CYS A 45 3.65 -16.83 3.80
CA CYS A 45 2.86 -17.64 2.87
C CYS A 45 2.98 -19.14 3.15
N ASP A 46 4.06 -19.54 3.80
CA ASP A 46 4.35 -20.90 4.18
C ASP A 46 4.79 -20.97 5.66
N HIS A 47 4.97 -22.19 6.16
CA HIS A 47 5.38 -22.40 7.55
C HIS A 47 6.88 -22.15 7.77
N GLY A 48 7.67 -22.04 6.69
CA GLY A 48 9.11 -21.81 6.75
C GLY A 48 9.49 -20.33 6.82
N GLY A 49 8.60 -19.42 6.42
CA GLY A 49 8.85 -17.99 6.37
C GLY A 49 9.81 -17.57 5.27
N GLU A 50 10.11 -18.46 4.32
CA GLU A 50 10.95 -18.17 3.15
C GLU A 50 10.18 -17.36 2.11
N HIS A 51 8.86 -17.54 2.06
CA HIS A 51 7.97 -16.74 1.24
C HIS A 51 7.04 -15.90 2.10
N VAL A 52 6.90 -14.63 1.72
CA VAL A 52 6.04 -13.67 2.38
C VAL A 52 5.11 -13.02 1.37
N ARG A 53 3.95 -12.62 1.87
CA ARG A 53 3.14 -11.58 1.26
C ARG A 53 3.51 -10.27 1.92
N VAL A 54 3.93 -9.31 1.10
CA VAL A 54 4.14 -7.93 1.55
C VAL A 54 2.84 -7.16 1.42
N GLU A 55 2.50 -6.41 2.46
CA GLU A 55 1.39 -5.46 2.50
C GLU A 55 1.90 -4.10 2.94
N ILE A 56 1.68 -3.07 2.13
CA ILE A 56 1.96 -1.68 2.48
C ILE A 56 0.62 -0.98 2.62
N ALA A 57 0.31 -0.52 3.83
CA ALA A 57 -0.96 0.13 4.12
C ALA A 57 -0.72 1.62 4.39
N TYR A 58 -1.47 2.45 3.69
CA TYR A 58 -1.53 3.89 3.80
C TYR A 58 -2.86 4.31 4.42
N MET A 59 -2.81 5.15 5.45
CA MET A 59 -4.01 5.50 6.23
C MET A 59 -4.23 7.01 6.24
N PHE A 60 -5.46 7.45 6.00
CA PHE A 60 -5.84 8.83 6.24
C PHE A 60 -5.87 9.15 7.74
N ALA A 61 -5.78 10.42 8.09
CA ALA A 61 -6.03 10.86 9.46
C ALA A 61 -7.46 10.49 9.88
N GLU A 62 -7.65 9.99 11.11
CA GLU A 62 -8.95 9.56 11.64
C GLU A 62 -10.08 10.59 11.46
N PRO A 63 -9.86 11.92 11.66
CA PRO A 63 -10.91 12.91 11.43
C PRO A 63 -11.48 12.90 10.01
N LEU A 64 -10.69 12.49 9.02
CA LEU A 64 -11.11 12.43 7.61
C LEU A 64 -11.91 11.17 7.29
N TRP A 65 -11.91 10.15 8.16
CA TRP A 65 -12.55 8.88 7.84
C TRP A 65 -14.05 9.01 7.66
N GLY A 66 -14.69 10.02 8.27
CA GLY A 66 -16.12 10.28 8.13
C GLY A 66 -16.51 11.06 6.87
N GLU A 67 -15.54 11.60 6.13
CA GLU A 67 -15.82 12.54 5.05
C GLU A 67 -16.28 11.85 3.76
N PRO A 68 -17.32 12.35 3.08
CA PRO A 68 -17.77 11.80 1.79
C PRO A 68 -16.68 11.80 0.71
N LEU A 69 -15.77 12.78 0.76
CA LEU A 69 -14.61 12.84 -0.13
C LEU A 69 -13.79 11.55 -0.06
N VAL A 70 -13.45 11.14 1.16
CA VAL A 70 -12.62 9.97 1.42
C VAL A 70 -13.42 8.67 1.26
N ARG A 71 -14.68 8.61 1.72
CA ARG A 71 -15.45 7.34 1.71
C ARG A 71 -16.06 6.98 0.36
N GLU A 72 -16.39 7.97 -0.46
CA GLU A 72 -17.16 7.78 -1.70
C GLU A 72 -16.40 8.32 -2.91
N THR A 73 -15.99 9.59 -2.88
CA THR A 73 -15.40 10.26 -4.06
C THR A 73 -14.08 9.62 -4.47
N TYR A 74 -13.21 9.30 -3.53
CA TYR A 74 -11.94 8.63 -3.82
C TYR A 74 -12.11 7.20 -4.32
N ALA A 75 -13.06 6.45 -3.76
CA ALA A 75 -13.35 5.10 -4.26
C ALA A 75 -13.82 5.15 -5.73
N ASP A 76 -14.69 6.10 -6.07
CA ASP A 76 -15.18 6.28 -7.45
C ASP A 76 -14.07 6.74 -8.41
N ALA A 77 -13.23 7.68 -7.96
CA ALA A 77 -12.10 8.18 -8.74
C ALA A 77 -11.09 7.06 -9.03
N LEU A 78 -10.73 6.26 -8.03
CA LEU A 78 -9.80 5.14 -8.18
C LEU A 78 -10.39 4.04 -9.07
N ARG A 79 -11.65 3.68 -8.86
CA ARG A 79 -12.34 2.71 -9.73
C ARG A 79 -12.29 3.16 -11.19
N GLY A 80 -12.73 4.39 -11.47
CA GLY A 80 -12.76 4.92 -12.83
C GLY A 80 -11.35 5.00 -13.45
N ARG A 81 -10.34 5.34 -12.66
CA ARG A 81 -8.94 5.37 -13.10
C ARG A 81 -8.41 3.97 -13.40
N TRP A 82 -8.59 3.02 -12.50
CA TRP A 82 -8.11 1.64 -12.66
C TRP A 82 -8.79 0.93 -13.83
N GLU A 83 -10.08 1.15 -14.05
CA GLU A 83 -10.79 0.66 -15.25
C GLU A 83 -10.19 1.26 -16.53
N ALA A 84 -9.91 2.57 -16.56
CA ALA A 84 -9.33 3.25 -17.72
C ALA A 84 -7.90 2.79 -18.04
N ASP A 85 -7.13 2.46 -17.00
CA ASP A 85 -5.77 1.92 -17.11
C ASP A 85 -5.77 0.40 -17.45
N GLY A 86 -6.94 -0.24 -17.49
CA GLY A 86 -7.10 -1.65 -17.87
C GLY A 86 -6.78 -2.66 -16.77
N LEU A 87 -6.81 -2.23 -15.50
CA LEU A 87 -6.65 -3.13 -14.35
C LEU A 87 -7.92 -3.97 -14.14
N ASP A 88 -7.76 -5.13 -13.52
CA ASP A 88 -8.89 -6.00 -13.18
C ASP A 88 -9.54 -5.57 -11.87
N VAL A 89 -10.58 -4.72 -11.98
CA VAL A 89 -11.42 -4.29 -10.85
C VAL A 89 -12.36 -5.43 -10.47
N HIS A 90 -11.90 -6.30 -9.58
CA HIS A 90 -12.59 -7.53 -9.19
C HIS A 90 -13.46 -7.36 -7.92
N ARG A 91 -13.30 -6.25 -7.18
CA ARG A 91 -14.19 -5.91 -6.06
C ARG A 91 -14.63 -4.45 -6.15
N ASN A 92 -15.93 -4.23 -6.03
CA ASN A 92 -16.54 -2.92 -5.92
C ASN A 92 -17.80 -3.04 -5.04
N GLU A 93 -17.62 -2.86 -3.73
CA GLU A 93 -18.67 -3.05 -2.74
C GLU A 93 -19.15 -1.71 -2.18
N GLU A 94 -20.46 -1.56 -2.12
CA GLU A 94 -21.13 -0.49 -1.41
C GLU A 94 -21.84 -1.05 -0.20
N THR A 95 -21.60 -0.46 0.97
CA THR A 95 -22.32 -0.79 2.21
C THR A 95 -23.01 0.45 2.75
N ALA A 96 -24.33 0.45 2.71
CA ALA A 96 -25.14 1.46 3.38
C ALA A 96 -25.37 1.05 4.84
N LEU A 97 -25.03 1.94 5.77
CA LEU A 97 -25.23 1.72 7.20
C LEU A 97 -26.54 2.32 7.68
N ALA A 98 -27.02 1.83 8.84
CA ALA A 98 -28.24 2.34 9.47
C ALA A 98 -28.19 3.85 9.78
N SER A 99 -26.99 4.43 9.86
CA SER A 99 -26.77 5.88 10.01
C SER A 99 -27.00 6.70 8.74
N GLY A 100 -27.24 6.05 7.60
CA GLY A 100 -27.28 6.70 6.28
C GLY A 100 -25.90 6.93 5.65
N ARG A 101 -24.81 6.52 6.35
CA ARG A 101 -23.45 6.55 5.80
C ARG A 101 -23.28 5.46 4.75
N VAL A 102 -22.57 5.79 3.66
CA VAL A 102 -22.19 4.86 2.60
C VAL A 102 -20.68 4.60 2.67
N ASP A 103 -20.31 3.33 2.66
CA ASP A 103 -18.92 2.88 2.65
C ASP A 103 -18.63 2.21 1.31
N ARG A 104 -17.70 2.74 0.52
CA ARG A 104 -17.29 2.16 -0.78
C ARG A 104 -15.90 1.56 -0.73
N ASN A 105 -15.81 0.26 -0.98
CA ASN A 105 -14.56 -0.48 -1.02
C ASN A 105 -14.30 -0.92 -2.47
N VAL A 106 -13.10 -0.66 -2.99
CA VAL A 106 -12.72 -1.08 -4.35
C VAL A 106 -11.37 -1.78 -4.33
N GLU A 107 -11.28 -2.90 -5.06
CA GLU A 107 -10.03 -3.62 -5.27
C GLU A 107 -9.77 -3.82 -6.76
N ALA A 108 -8.51 -3.67 -7.16
CA ALA A 108 -8.05 -3.89 -8.52
C ALA A 108 -6.73 -4.68 -8.54
N LEU A 109 -6.57 -5.56 -9.52
CA LEU A 109 -5.35 -6.32 -9.73
C LEU A 109 -4.58 -5.72 -10.92
N THR A 110 -3.29 -5.45 -10.71
CA THR A 110 -2.38 -5.00 -11.76
C THR A 110 -1.93 -6.18 -12.64
N GLY A 111 -1.45 -5.90 -13.85
CA GLY A 111 -0.95 -6.94 -14.76
C GLY A 111 0.27 -7.72 -14.24
N ASP A 112 1.02 -7.13 -13.31
CA ASP A 112 2.11 -7.76 -12.58
C ASP A 112 1.67 -8.39 -11.24
N GLY A 113 0.37 -8.47 -10.96
CA GLY A 113 -0.20 -9.24 -9.85
C GLY A 113 -0.09 -8.58 -8.48
N LEU A 114 -0.01 -7.25 -8.41
CA LEU A 114 -0.24 -6.49 -7.18
C LEU A 114 -1.73 -6.23 -7.00
N ASN A 115 -2.23 -6.42 -5.78
CA ASN A 115 -3.59 -6.04 -5.42
C ASN A 115 -3.59 -4.63 -4.83
N LEU A 116 -4.39 -3.74 -5.41
CA LEU A 116 -4.64 -2.39 -4.92
C LEU A 116 -6.01 -2.40 -4.25
N TRP A 117 -6.06 -2.10 -2.97
CA TRP A 117 -7.29 -2.09 -2.19
C TRP A 117 -7.52 -0.73 -1.56
N TYR A 118 -8.47 0.03 -2.11
CA TYR A 118 -9.02 1.19 -1.43
C TYR A 118 -10.05 0.72 -0.41
N ARG A 119 -9.65 0.75 0.86
CA ARG A 119 -10.40 0.18 1.97
C ARG A 119 -11.16 1.27 2.70
N VAL A 120 -12.46 1.09 2.85
CA VAL A 120 -13.37 1.89 3.66
C VAL A 120 -14.08 0.94 4.64
N SER A 121 -13.32 0.36 5.58
CA SER A 121 -13.87 -0.55 6.61
C SER A 121 -13.00 -0.56 7.88
N GLY A 122 -13.47 0.08 8.94
CA GLY A 122 -12.71 0.28 10.19
C GLY A 122 -11.66 1.38 10.05
N VAL A 123 -10.68 1.19 9.17
CA VAL A 123 -9.67 2.17 8.77
C VAL A 123 -9.94 2.59 7.33
N VAL A 124 -9.67 3.86 6.98
CA VAL A 124 -9.83 4.35 5.62
C VAL A 124 -8.48 4.70 4.98
N GLY A 125 -8.22 4.14 3.81
CA GLY A 125 -6.98 4.36 3.09
C GLY A 125 -6.73 3.36 1.96
N LEU A 126 -5.48 3.28 1.54
CA LEU A 126 -5.03 2.44 0.43
C LEU A 126 -4.13 1.33 0.96
N VAL A 127 -4.36 0.10 0.54
CA VAL A 127 -3.51 -1.04 0.81
C VAL A 127 -2.97 -1.57 -0.51
N VAL A 128 -1.65 -1.72 -0.61
CA VAL A 128 -1.00 -2.38 -1.74
C VAL A 128 -0.47 -3.71 -1.26
N GLN A 129 -0.87 -4.80 -1.90
CA GLN A 129 -0.48 -6.15 -1.51
C GLN A 129 0.21 -6.84 -2.68
N SER A 130 1.28 -7.55 -2.37
CA SER A 130 1.92 -8.46 -3.32
C SER A 130 1.24 -9.84 -3.31
N GLY A 131 1.58 -10.67 -4.28
CA GLY A 131 1.45 -12.13 -4.14
C GLY A 131 2.48 -12.69 -3.16
N CYS A 132 2.58 -14.02 -3.09
CA CYS A 132 3.68 -14.65 -2.35
C CYS A 132 4.99 -14.49 -3.11
N VAL A 133 5.98 -13.86 -2.47
CA VAL A 133 7.32 -13.60 -3.01
C VAL A 133 8.37 -14.17 -2.07
N ALA A 134 9.58 -14.44 -2.58
CA ALA A 134 10.71 -14.83 -1.73
C ALA A 134 11.07 -13.66 -0.80
N ARG A 135 11.28 -13.92 0.49
CA ARG A 135 11.76 -12.91 1.44
C ARG A 135 13.17 -12.47 1.06
N SER A 136 13.40 -11.17 1.02
CA SER A 136 14.70 -10.58 0.75
C SER A 136 15.50 -10.41 2.04
N ALA A 137 16.83 -10.46 1.94
CA ALA A 137 17.70 -10.10 3.05
C ALA A 137 17.66 -8.57 3.29
N PRO A 138 17.88 -8.10 4.53
CA PRO A 138 18.13 -6.68 4.79
C PRO A 138 19.29 -6.17 3.92
N GLY A 139 19.07 -5.07 3.19
CA GLY A 139 20.05 -4.49 2.25
C GLY A 139 19.86 -4.88 0.77
N GLU A 140 19.02 -5.86 0.46
CA GLU A 140 18.63 -6.15 -0.94
C GLU A 140 17.51 -5.23 -1.44
N ILE A 141 16.75 -4.64 -0.53
CA ILE A 141 15.67 -3.71 -0.83
C ILE A 141 16.27 -2.32 -1.05
N GLU A 142 16.01 -1.72 -2.20
CA GLU A 142 16.31 -0.30 -2.43
C GLU A 142 15.20 0.58 -1.86
N TYR A 143 15.56 1.57 -1.05
CA TYR A 143 14.60 2.46 -0.41
C TYR A 143 13.86 3.30 -1.46
N VAL A 144 12.52 3.33 -1.35
CA VAL A 144 11.64 4.21 -2.13
C VAL A 144 10.84 5.05 -1.13
N PRO A 145 10.85 6.39 -1.25
CA PRO A 145 10.07 7.25 -0.38
C PRO A 145 8.58 6.91 -0.42
N PRO A 146 7.88 6.91 0.73
CA PRO A 146 6.46 6.62 0.76
C PRO A 146 5.65 7.69 0.03
N ALA A 147 4.56 7.27 -0.60
CA ALA A 147 3.64 8.15 -1.29
C ALA A 147 2.81 8.99 -0.31
N GLY A 148 2.20 10.05 -0.82
CA GLY A 148 1.14 10.78 -0.13
C GLY A 148 1.60 11.66 1.05
N GLY A 149 2.84 12.15 1.03
CA GLY A 149 3.31 13.21 1.94
C GLY A 149 3.72 12.73 3.34
N ILE A 150 3.94 11.42 3.52
CA ILE A 150 4.38 10.83 4.79
C ILE A 150 5.90 10.91 4.94
N ALA A 151 6.37 11.17 6.15
CA ALA A 151 7.78 10.99 6.50
C ALA A 151 8.11 9.50 6.72
N PRO A 152 9.28 9.01 6.29
CA PRO A 152 9.66 7.62 6.53
C PRO A 152 9.78 7.24 8.01
N GLY A 153 9.63 5.94 8.28
CA GLY A 153 9.99 5.36 9.58
C GLY A 153 9.00 5.65 10.70
N GLY A 154 7.72 5.81 10.35
CA GLY A 154 6.65 5.87 11.36
C GLY A 154 6.44 4.53 12.07
N PRO A 155 5.66 4.49 13.17
CA PRO A 155 5.35 3.26 13.87
C PRO A 155 4.75 2.18 12.94
N GLY A 156 5.36 0.98 12.93
CA GLY A 156 4.93 -0.12 12.07
C GLY A 156 5.41 -0.01 10.61
N ASP A 157 6.17 1.03 10.28
CA ASP A 157 6.89 1.13 9.02
C ASP A 157 8.27 0.47 9.18
N LEU A 158 8.46 -0.73 8.62
CA LEU A 158 9.68 -1.56 8.74
C LEU A 158 10.96 -0.91 8.14
N VAL A 159 10.95 0.39 7.85
CA VAL A 159 12.10 1.16 7.38
C VAL A 159 13.32 0.93 8.27
N ASP A 160 13.21 1.02 9.60
CA ASP A 160 14.36 0.83 10.48
C ASP A 160 14.93 -0.60 10.45
N ALA A 161 14.09 -1.59 10.12
CA ALA A 161 14.52 -2.98 10.00
C ALA A 161 15.29 -3.24 8.69
N TYR A 162 14.87 -2.59 7.60
CA TYR A 162 15.48 -2.76 6.26
C TYR A 162 16.59 -1.74 5.95
N PHE A 163 16.59 -0.60 6.64
CA PHE A 163 17.50 0.52 6.46
C PHE A 163 18.06 0.98 7.82
N PRO A 164 18.75 0.11 8.58
CA PRO A 164 19.20 0.41 9.94
C PRO A 164 20.26 1.53 10.01
N GLU A 165 20.93 1.82 8.89
CA GLU A 165 21.89 2.93 8.77
C GLU A 165 21.23 4.27 8.38
N GLY A 166 19.90 4.26 8.20
CA GLY A 166 19.09 5.39 7.76
C GLY A 166 18.70 5.30 6.28
N VAL A 167 17.71 6.11 5.91
CA VAL A 167 17.23 6.19 4.52
C VAL A 167 18.11 7.14 3.68
N PRO A 168 18.45 6.78 2.43
CA PRO A 168 19.20 7.66 1.53
C PRO A 168 18.51 9.02 1.37
N GLY A 169 19.25 10.11 1.59
CA GLY A 169 18.74 11.49 1.48
C GLY A 169 17.98 12.01 2.71
N GLY A 170 17.73 11.17 3.71
CA GLY A 170 17.19 11.56 5.01
C GLY A 170 18.30 11.88 6.00
N GLY A 171 18.67 13.15 6.14
CA GLY A 171 19.54 13.58 7.22
C GLY A 171 18.83 13.46 8.58
N GLY A 172 19.12 12.37 9.31
CA GLY A 172 18.72 12.19 10.71
C GLY A 172 17.32 11.61 10.88
N GLY A 173 17.25 10.43 11.52
CA GLY A 173 16.00 9.80 11.92
C GLY A 173 15.14 10.75 12.76
N ALA A 174 13.83 10.74 12.52
CA ALA A 174 12.90 11.42 13.39
C ALA A 174 12.93 10.74 14.77
N ASP A 175 13.33 11.49 15.79
CA ASP A 175 13.29 11.04 17.18
C ASP A 175 11.83 10.97 17.65
N TYR A 176 11.29 9.76 17.75
CA TYR A 176 9.95 9.49 18.28
C TYR A 176 9.94 9.19 19.79
N SER A 177 11.01 9.49 20.53
CA SER A 177 11.09 9.25 21.99
C SER A 177 10.10 10.08 22.83
N GLY A 178 9.24 10.88 22.18
CA GLY A 178 8.27 11.77 22.81
C GLY A 178 6.80 11.43 22.58
N LEU A 179 6.47 10.28 21.98
CA LEU A 179 5.10 9.76 21.90
C LEU A 179 4.81 8.75 23.02
#